data_AF-A0A961TUI1-F1
#
_entry.id   AF-A0A961TUI1-F1
#
_cell.length_a   1.000
_cell.length_b   1.000
_cell.length_c   1.000
_cell.angle_alpha   90.00
_cell.angle_beta   90.00
_cell.angle_gamma   90.00
#
_symmetry.space_group_name_H-M   'P 1'
#
loop_
_entity.id
_entity.type
_entity.pdbx_description
1 polymer ?
#
loop_
_entity_poly.entity_id
_entity_poly.type
_entity_poly.pdbx_seq_one_letter_code
_entity_poly.pdbx_strand_id
1 'polypeptide(L)'
;MEQQAYVEGLLNKAPRIGRKPILDADEDTLRTIAELAKLFCTQSEAAGFLGVSLRTFQNFLAEHDDARETWDDGLQHAKISLRRKQLALADKNAPAAIFLGKNYLGQKDEHHTTTTINKPAAELSEAELMEIATGGKQGKPQAAPKAVH
;
A
#
# COMPACT_ATOMS: atom_id res chain seq x y z
N MET A 1 -15.72 9.58 -19.52
CA MET A 1 -15.64 8.72 -20.73
C MET A 1 -14.27 8.82 -21.37
N GLU A 2 -13.79 10.02 -21.70
CA GLU A 2 -12.52 10.22 -22.42
C GLU A 2 -11.26 9.70 -21.66
N GLN A 3 -11.12 10.03 -20.37
CA GLN A 3 -10.02 9.50 -19.55
C GLN A 3 -10.05 7.98 -19.39
N GLN A 4 -11.24 7.40 -19.28
CA GLN A 4 -11.42 5.96 -19.07
C GLN A 4 -11.11 5.19 -20.36
N ALA A 5 -11.53 5.72 -21.50
CA ALA A 5 -11.18 5.19 -22.82
C ALA A 5 -9.67 5.34 -23.12
N TYR A 6 -9.04 6.44 -22.68
CA TYR A 6 -7.59 6.61 -22.77
C TYR A 6 -6.84 5.56 -21.94
N VAL A 7 -7.23 5.36 -20.68
CA VAL A 7 -6.62 4.34 -19.81
C VAL A 7 -6.85 2.92 -20.35
N GLU A 8 -8.04 2.60 -20.84
CA GLU A 8 -8.29 1.30 -21.48
C GLU A 8 -7.46 1.12 -22.76
N GLY A 9 -7.35 2.17 -23.59
CA GLY A 9 -6.48 2.17 -24.77
C GLY A 9 -5.00 2.01 -24.43
N LEU A 10 -4.57 2.59 -23.30
CA LEU A 10 -3.24 2.39 -22.75
C LEU A 10 -3.03 0.91 -22.38
N LEU A 11 -3.90 0.34 -21.54
CA LEU A 11 -3.77 -1.02 -21.00
C LEU A 11 -3.81 -2.12 -22.07
N ASN A 12 -4.47 -1.87 -23.21
CA ASN A 12 -4.60 -2.85 -24.29
C ASN A 12 -3.40 -2.88 -25.26
N LYS A 13 -2.34 -2.11 -25.02
CA LYS A 13 -1.12 -2.18 -25.85
C LYS A 13 -0.40 -3.51 -25.64
N ALA A 14 -0.13 -4.21 -26.74
CA ALA A 14 0.72 -5.40 -26.74
C ALA A 14 2.14 -5.07 -26.24
N PRO A 15 2.79 -5.98 -25.49
CA PRO A 15 4.17 -5.80 -25.07
C PRO A 15 5.09 -5.65 -26.29
N ARG A 16 5.92 -4.61 -26.29
CA ARG A 16 6.82 -4.32 -27.42
C ARG A 16 7.94 -5.35 -27.50
N ILE A 17 8.09 -5.97 -28.67
CA ILE A 17 9.21 -6.85 -29.02
C ILE A 17 10.21 -6.03 -29.84
N GLY A 18 11.38 -5.71 -29.31
CA GLY A 18 12.41 -4.96 -30.05
C GLY A 18 13.32 -4.07 -29.19
N ARG A 19 13.99 -3.11 -29.82
CA ARG A 19 14.86 -2.13 -29.15
C ARG A 19 14.05 -1.37 -28.10
N LYS A 20 14.58 -1.29 -26.88
CA LYS A 20 13.96 -0.52 -25.80
C LYS A 20 13.87 0.95 -26.20
N PRO A 21 12.68 1.58 -26.12
CA PRO A 21 12.54 3.00 -26.38
C PRO A 21 13.36 3.80 -25.36
N ILE A 22 13.85 4.95 -25.80
CA ILE A 22 14.39 5.98 -24.91
C ILE A 22 13.16 6.68 -24.32
N LEU A 23 13.17 6.92 -23.01
CA LEU A 23 12.14 7.75 -22.38
C LEU A 23 12.59 9.20 -22.49
N ASP A 24 11.68 10.04 -22.99
CA ASP A 24 11.85 11.48 -23.03
C ASP A 24 10.79 12.11 -22.11
N ALA A 25 11.13 13.21 -21.44
CA ALA A 25 10.20 13.95 -20.57
C ALA A 25 9.25 14.85 -21.38
N ASP A 26 8.56 14.25 -22.36
CA ASP A 26 7.52 14.92 -23.13
C ASP A 26 6.15 14.84 -22.44
N GLU A 27 5.19 15.65 -22.91
CA GLU A 27 3.87 15.76 -22.28
C GLU A 27 3.13 14.41 -22.25
N ASP A 28 3.25 13.61 -23.30
CA ASP A 28 2.58 12.32 -23.42
C ASP A 28 3.15 11.28 -22.44
N THR A 29 4.48 11.26 -22.27
CA THR A 29 5.16 10.38 -21.32
C THR A 29 4.81 10.76 -19.89
N LEU A 30 4.87 12.06 -19.55
CA LEU A 30 4.49 12.55 -18.22
C LEU A 30 3.02 12.26 -17.91
N ARG A 31 2.11 12.51 -18.87
CA ARG A 31 0.69 12.14 -18.74
C ARG A 31 0.50 10.65 -18.47
N THR A 32 1.23 9.80 -19.20
CA THR A 32 1.17 8.34 -19.01
C THR A 32 1.65 7.94 -17.61
N ILE A 33 2.77 8.51 -17.15
CA ILE A 33 3.31 8.29 -15.80
C ILE A 33 2.29 8.68 -14.73
N ALA A 34 1.64 9.84 -14.89
CA ALA A 34 0.61 10.31 -13.96
C ALA A 34 -0.58 9.34 -13.87
N GLU A 35 -1.08 8.86 -15.01
CA GLU A 35 -2.22 7.94 -15.05
C GLU A 35 -1.87 6.57 -14.45
N LEU A 36 -0.67 6.05 -14.70
CA LEU A 36 -0.20 4.80 -14.08
C LEU A 36 -0.08 4.96 -12.56
N ALA A 37 0.49 6.06 -12.09
CA ALA A 37 0.59 6.34 -10.65
C ALA A 37 -0.79 6.45 -9.98
N LYS A 38 -1.77 7.09 -10.64
CA LYS A 38 -3.17 7.19 -10.14
C LYS A 38 -3.85 5.83 -9.98
N LEU A 39 -3.36 4.80 -10.65
CA LEU A 39 -3.83 3.42 -10.56
C LEU A 39 -3.10 2.60 -9.48
N PHE A 40 -2.21 3.22 -8.68
CA PHE A 40 -1.31 2.53 -7.76
C PHE A 40 -0.39 1.51 -8.45
N CYS A 41 -0.06 1.70 -9.73
CA CYS A 41 0.94 0.85 -10.37
C CYS A 41 2.28 0.96 -9.62
N THR A 42 2.93 -0.17 -9.43
CA THR A 42 4.34 -0.23 -9.03
C THR A 42 5.23 0.30 -10.15
N GLN A 43 6.44 0.73 -9.81
CA GLN A 43 7.42 1.14 -10.81
C GLN A 43 7.76 0.01 -11.81
N SER A 44 7.67 -1.25 -11.39
CA SER A 44 7.87 -2.40 -12.28
C SER A 44 6.76 -2.54 -13.31
N GLU A 45 5.50 -2.38 -12.89
CA GLU A 45 4.35 -2.38 -13.80
C GLU A 45 4.43 -1.19 -14.77
N ALA A 46 4.76 0.00 -14.26
CA ALA A 46 4.94 1.18 -15.10
C ALA A 46 6.07 1.01 -16.13
N ALA A 47 7.21 0.45 -15.72
CA ALA A 47 8.32 0.14 -16.63
C ALA A 47 7.91 -0.87 -17.71
N GLY A 48 7.21 -1.93 -17.32
CA GLY A 48 6.67 -2.93 -18.26
C GLY A 48 5.70 -2.31 -19.26
N PHE A 49 4.84 -1.40 -18.78
CA PHE A 49 3.91 -0.64 -19.61
C PHE A 49 4.63 0.25 -20.64
N LEU A 50 5.65 1.00 -20.20
CA LEU A 50 6.44 1.88 -21.04
C LEU A 50 7.41 1.12 -21.98
N GLY A 51 7.56 -0.19 -21.78
CA GLY A 51 8.44 -1.05 -22.58
C GLY A 51 9.92 -0.88 -22.25
N VAL A 52 10.25 -0.42 -21.04
CA VAL A 52 11.63 -0.23 -20.56
C VAL A 52 11.94 -1.17 -19.39
N SER A 53 13.21 -1.23 -18.98
CA SER A 53 13.54 -1.96 -17.75
C SER A 53 13.16 -1.16 -16.51
N LEU A 54 12.90 -1.82 -15.38
CA LEU A 54 12.72 -1.15 -14.08
C LEU A 54 13.84 -0.16 -13.79
N ARG A 55 15.10 -0.55 -14.02
CA ARG A 55 16.27 0.31 -13.82
C ARG A 55 16.22 1.55 -14.70
N THR A 56 15.82 1.41 -15.96
CA THR A 56 15.67 2.55 -16.88
C THR A 56 14.63 3.54 -16.37
N PHE A 57 13.48 3.05 -15.92
CA PHE A 57 12.42 3.91 -15.39
C PHE A 57 12.85 4.59 -14.08
N GLN A 58 13.53 3.86 -13.19
CA GLN A 58 14.06 4.43 -11.94
C GLN A 58 15.10 5.52 -12.19
N ASN A 59 16.01 5.30 -13.13
CA ASN A 59 16.97 6.33 -13.55
C ASN A 59 16.26 7.54 -14.15
N PHE A 60 15.25 7.32 -15.01
CA PHE A 60 14.47 8.40 -15.59
C PHE A 60 13.80 9.27 -14.51
N LEU A 61 13.15 8.66 -13.50
CA LEU A 61 12.59 9.37 -12.35
C LEU A 61 13.65 10.01 -11.41
N ALA A 62 14.93 9.73 -11.60
CA ALA A 62 16.02 10.33 -10.83
C ALA A 62 16.72 11.45 -11.60
N GLU A 63 16.68 11.40 -12.94
CA GLU A 63 17.29 12.36 -13.85
C GLU A 63 16.31 13.49 -14.25
N HIS A 64 15.00 13.25 -14.15
CA HIS A 64 13.94 14.17 -14.55
C HIS A 64 13.01 14.48 -13.37
N ASP A 65 13.18 15.68 -12.79
CA ASP A 65 12.42 16.13 -11.61
C ASP A 65 10.91 16.25 -11.91
N ASP A 66 10.54 16.71 -13.10
CA ASP A 66 9.14 16.79 -13.55
C ASP A 66 8.46 15.41 -13.62
N ALA A 67 9.16 14.39 -14.09
CA ALA A 67 8.68 13.02 -14.10
C ALA A 67 8.51 12.47 -12.68
N ARG A 68 9.46 12.78 -11.78
CA ARG A 68 9.39 12.41 -10.36
C ARG A 68 8.19 13.05 -9.67
N GLU A 69 8.03 14.36 -9.79
CA GLU A 69 6.90 15.10 -9.22
C GLU A 69 5.57 14.57 -9.75
N THR A 70 5.48 14.35 -11.06
CA THR A 70 4.28 13.80 -11.70
C THR A 70 3.91 12.42 -11.16
N TRP A 71 4.90 11.54 -10.93
CA TRP A 71 4.68 10.22 -10.34
C TRP A 71 4.18 10.33 -8.90
N ASP A 72 4.84 11.15 -8.07
CA ASP A 72 4.51 11.29 -6.66
C ASP A 72 3.13 11.95 -6.46
N ASP A 73 2.79 12.96 -7.25
CA ASP A 73 1.48 13.59 -7.27
C ASP A 73 0.40 12.60 -7.71
N GLY A 74 0.66 11.80 -8.75
CA GLY A 74 -0.23 10.74 -9.18
C GLY A 74 -0.58 9.77 -8.05
N LEU A 75 0.40 9.39 -7.22
CA LEU A 75 0.18 8.55 -6.03
C LEU A 75 -0.66 9.26 -4.95
N GLN A 76 -0.50 10.57 -4.75
CA GLN A 76 -1.37 11.31 -3.81
C GLN A 76 -2.81 11.36 -4.33
N HIS A 77 -3.00 11.57 -5.64
CA HIS A 77 -4.31 11.51 -6.27
C HIS A 77 -4.95 10.12 -6.14
N ALA A 78 -4.15 9.04 -6.27
CA ALA A 78 -4.61 7.67 -6.04
C ALA A 78 -5.16 7.49 -4.62
N LYS A 79 -4.45 8.00 -3.60
CA LYS A 79 -4.90 7.97 -2.20
C LYS A 79 -6.20 8.73 -1.97
N ILE A 80 -6.38 9.90 -2.59
CA ILE A 80 -7.63 10.67 -2.52
C ILE A 80 -8.77 9.87 -3.16
N SER A 81 -8.55 9.28 -4.34
CA SER A 81 -9.53 8.44 -5.04
C SER A 81 -9.93 7.23 -4.20
N LEU A 82 -8.97 6.57 -3.55
CA LEU A 82 -9.23 5.46 -2.65
C LEU A 82 -10.08 5.88 -1.44
N ARG A 83 -9.76 7.02 -0.79
CA ARG A 83 -10.58 7.54 0.32
C ARG A 83 -12.04 7.78 -0.09
N ARG A 84 -12.25 8.36 -1.27
CA ARG A 84 -13.60 8.57 -1.83
C ARG A 84 -14.35 7.24 -2.02
N LYS A 85 -13.65 6.23 -2.56
CA LYS A 85 -14.23 4.88 -2.74
C LYS A 85 -14.52 4.20 -1.40
N GLN A 86 -13.65 4.33 -0.40
CA GLN A 86 -13.90 3.82 0.95
C GLN A 86 -15.17 4.44 1.55
N LEU A 87 -15.35 5.77 1.45
CA LEU A 87 -16.55 6.44 1.95
C LEU A 87 -17.83 5.96 1.25
N ALA A 88 -17.77 5.72 -0.06
CA ALA A 88 -18.91 5.21 -0.84
C ALA A 88 -19.23 3.73 -0.56
N LEU A 89 -18.24 2.93 -0.14
CA LEU A 89 -18.36 1.49 0.07
C LEU A 89 -18.45 1.09 1.55
N ALA A 90 -18.41 2.05 2.48
CA ALA A 90 -18.39 1.81 3.92
C ALA A 90 -19.51 0.84 4.37
N ASP A 91 -20.69 0.95 3.76
CA ASP A 91 -21.86 0.14 4.10
C ASP A 91 -21.97 -1.16 3.28
N LYS A 92 -21.15 -1.38 2.25
CA LYS A 92 -21.33 -2.44 1.24
C LYS A 92 -20.21 -3.49 1.21
N ASN A 93 -18.97 -3.10 1.46
CA ASN A 93 -17.82 -4.01 1.42
C ASN A 93 -16.70 -3.54 2.35
N ALA A 94 -16.98 -3.59 3.66
CA ALA A 94 -16.05 -3.18 4.70
C ALA A 94 -14.69 -3.91 4.65
N PRO A 95 -14.58 -5.23 4.42
CA PRO A 95 -13.29 -5.93 4.44
C PRO A 95 -12.30 -5.41 3.38
N ALA A 96 -12.76 -5.22 2.14
CA ALA A 96 -11.90 -4.72 1.07
C ALA A 96 -11.46 -3.26 1.32
N ALA A 97 -12.37 -2.43 1.85
CA ALA A 97 -12.06 -1.06 2.22
C ALA A 97 -11.00 -1.00 3.32
N ILE A 98 -11.13 -1.81 4.38
CA ILE A 98 -10.16 -1.89 5.48
C ILE A 98 -8.79 -2.34 4.97
N PHE A 99 -8.74 -3.40 4.15
CA PHE A 99 -7.48 -3.91 3.62
C PHE A 99 -6.72 -2.85 2.81
N LEU A 100 -7.40 -2.18 1.87
CA LEU A 100 -6.77 -1.14 1.05
C LEU A 100 -6.38 0.08 1.88
N GLY A 101 -7.18 0.45 2.88
CA GLY A 101 -6.91 1.55 3.80
C GLY A 101 -5.63 1.36 4.60
N LYS A 102 -5.41 0.15 5.11
CA LYS A 102 -4.18 -0.20 5.85
C LYS A 102 -2.95 -0.11 4.95
N ASN A 103 -3.01 -0.71 3.76
CA ASN A 103 -1.85 -0.81 2.87
C ASN A 103 -1.45 0.51 2.23
N TYR A 104 -2.42 1.35 1.81
CA TYR A 104 -2.13 2.54 1.00
C TYR A 104 -2.35 3.88 1.73
N LEU A 105 -3.14 3.90 2.81
CA LEU A 105 -3.47 5.13 3.54
C LEU A 105 -2.85 5.20 4.95
N GLY A 106 -2.15 4.14 5.38
CA GLY A 106 -1.54 4.07 6.70
C GLY A 106 -2.55 3.99 7.84
N GLN A 107 -3.79 3.58 7.56
CA GLN A 107 -4.80 3.32 8.59
C GLN A 107 -4.35 2.16 9.47
N LYS A 108 -4.50 2.28 10.79
CA LYS A 108 -4.13 1.24 11.75
C LYS A 108 -5.35 0.86 12.57
N ASP A 109 -5.41 -0.41 12.96
CA ASP A 109 -6.39 -0.84 13.96
C ASP A 109 -5.90 -0.36 15.33
N GLU A 110 -6.83 0.17 16.11
CA GLU A 110 -6.61 0.35 17.54
C GLU A 110 -7.14 -0.88 18.27
N HIS A 111 -6.26 -1.54 19.02
CA HIS A 111 -6.63 -2.66 19.87
C HIS A 111 -6.71 -2.18 21.31
N HIS A 112 -7.92 -2.08 21.84
CA HIS A 112 -8.12 -1.95 23.27
C HIS A 112 -8.17 -3.34 23.90
N THR A 113 -7.22 -3.61 24.80
CA THR A 113 -7.25 -4.82 25.63
C THR A 113 -7.97 -4.51 26.93
N THR A 114 -9.16 -5.06 27.10
CA THR A 114 -9.87 -5.03 28.38
C THR A 114 -9.50 -6.29 29.15
N THR A 115 -8.75 -6.11 30.24
CA THR A 115 -8.45 -7.21 31.18
C THR A 115 -9.46 -7.17 32.31
N THR A 116 -10.33 -8.18 32.38
CA THR A 116 -11.26 -8.34 33.50
C THR A 116 -10.56 -9.04 34.66
N ILE A 117 -10.44 -8.37 35.80
CA ILE A 117 -9.86 -8.93 37.03
C ILE A 117 -10.99 -9.25 37.99
N ASN A 118 -11.11 -10.53 38.38
CA ASN A 118 -12.14 -10.99 39.32
C ASN A 118 -11.73 -10.91 40.79
N LYS A 119 -10.48 -10.48 41.07
CA LYS A 119 -10.00 -10.22 42.43
C LYS A 119 -10.24 -8.75 42.79
N PRO A 120 -10.67 -8.44 44.02
CA PRO A 120 -10.67 -7.06 44.53
C PRO A 120 -9.26 -6.47 44.44
N ALA A 121 -9.14 -5.18 44.11
CA ALA A 121 -7.82 -4.54 43.96
C ALA A 121 -6.94 -4.63 45.23
N ALA A 122 -7.56 -4.72 46.40
CA ALA A 122 -6.87 -4.89 47.69
C ALA A 122 -6.22 -6.27 47.88
N GLU A 123 -6.59 -7.26 47.06
CA GLU A 123 -6.06 -8.63 47.13
C GLU A 123 -5.01 -8.91 46.04
N LEU A 124 -4.71 -7.91 45.20
CA LEU A 124 -3.66 -8.02 44.19
C LEU A 124 -2.32 -7.72 44.83
N SER A 125 -1.38 -8.65 44.65
CA SER A 125 0.02 -8.39 44.99
C SER A 125 0.60 -7.29 44.10
N GLU A 126 1.64 -6.62 44.60
CA GLU A 126 2.37 -5.60 43.84
C GLU A 126 2.92 -6.14 42.52
N ALA A 127 3.31 -7.42 42.49
CA ALA A 127 3.74 -8.12 41.28
C ALA A 127 2.59 -8.29 40.26
N GLU A 128 1.40 -8.72 40.72
CA GLU A 128 0.21 -8.85 39.85
C GLU A 128 -0.21 -7.48 39.30
N LEU A 129 -0.16 -6.41 40.11
CA LEU A 129 -0.45 -5.05 39.67
C LEU A 129 0.55 -4.56 38.61
N MET A 130 1.84 -4.85 38.79
CA MET A 130 2.88 -4.48 37.82
C MET A 130 2.73 -5.26 36.50
N GLU A 131 2.31 -6.53 36.56
CA GLU A 131 2.03 -7.35 35.37
C GLU A 131 0.79 -6.85 34.59
N ILE A 132 -0.26 -6.44 35.30
CA ILE A 132 -1.47 -5.84 34.69
C ILE A 132 -1.12 -4.49 34.03
N ALA A 133 -0.37 -3.64 34.72
CA ALA A 133 0.00 -2.30 34.25
C ALA A 133 0.95 -2.34 33.03
N THR A 134 1.80 -3.36 32.94
CA THR A 134 2.71 -3.53 31.80
C THR A 134 2.08 -4.23 30.61
N GLY A 135 0.77 -4.53 30.68
CA GLY A 135 0.03 -5.17 29.61
C GLY A 135 0.60 -6.56 29.33
N GLY A 136 0.36 -7.50 30.26
CA GLY A 136 0.78 -8.90 30.24
C GLY A 136 1.39 -9.36 28.92
N LYS A 137 2.72 -9.33 28.83
CA LYS A 137 3.46 -9.97 27.75
C LYS A 137 3.16 -11.46 27.81
N GLN A 138 2.25 -11.95 26.98
CA GLN A 138 2.11 -13.38 26.72
C GLN A 138 3.33 -13.88 25.95
N GLY A 139 4.42 -14.14 26.66
CA GLY A 139 5.42 -15.11 26.24
C GLY A 139 4.94 -16.49 26.67
N LYS A 140 4.10 -17.16 25.86
CA LYS A 140 3.99 -18.62 26.00
C LYS A 140 5.35 -19.21 25.57
N PRO A 141 6.02 -20.03 26.39
CA PRO A 141 7.16 -20.80 25.91
C PRO A 141 6.66 -21.72 24.80
N GLN A 142 7.20 -21.53 23.60
CA GLN A 142 6.95 -22.41 22.46
C GLN A 142 7.51 -23.78 22.83
N ALA A 143 6.63 -24.78 22.97
CA ALA A 143 7.06 -26.16 23.18
C ALA A 143 7.91 -26.58 21.97
N ALA A 144 9.15 -27.00 22.24
CA ALA A 144 10.07 -27.49 21.21
C ALA A 144 9.40 -28.61 20.38
N PRO A 145 9.53 -28.60 19.05
CA PRO A 145 9.02 -29.69 18.24
C PRO A 145 9.72 -30.99 18.65
N LYS A 146 8.93 -32.03 18.97
CA LYS A 146 9.45 -33.38 19.21
C LYS A 146 10.14 -33.85 17.93
N ALA A 147 11.40 -34.27 18.05
CA ALA A 147 12.11 -34.95 16.97
C ALA A 147 11.32 -36.21 16.58
N VAL A 148 10.93 -36.26 15.31
CA VAL A 148 10.40 -37.48 14.69
C VAL A 148 11.62 -38.28 14.24
N HIS A 149 11.73 -39.51 14.73
CA HIS A 149 12.73 -40.50 14.32
C HIS A 149 12.51 -40.98 12.89
#